data_AF-A0A937TX34-F1
#
_entry.id   AF-A0A937TX34-F1
#
_cell.length_a   1.000
_cell.length_b   1.000
_cell.length_c   1.000
_cell.angle_alpha   90.00
_cell.angle_beta   90.00
_cell.angle_gamma   90.00
#
_symmetry.space_group_name_H-M   'P 1'
#
loop_
_entity.id
_entity.type
_entity.pdbx_description
1 polymer ?
#
loop_
_entity_poly.entity_id
_entity_poly.type
_entity_poly.pdbx_seq_one_letter_code
_entity_poly.pdbx_strand_id
1 'polypeptide(L)'
;MSKKSVSAVSFLLVIALSLASSAAEPAKSASSYLKSIREFGVLPTNSAAINAANLQKAIDWAHRRGAALFVEPSEEPYPVAGGIVLRANVSLIGVHGPVGRGTRHPEKVQPVGSVFAIEDKEKVFITVEHSTQIRGIQFWYPKQTTRDPAKIIEYPATIQASKRKGAQGVTLSCLTFYGEFLAMDFNARRGAIVEQILFEHCYGYPLGGEFIRIDYCYDIPRILHCHVNPSNLRLFKGGYSRAVIDSVVARKTFTYGIDHTDNAQLMDLFTFGAYGGIYLGPATYGQLTNFNLDCVTVGIHKLGDGTFNRNWQIAQGSIIANTGQSVQEVHPLIIEGKGHTSLTNVEAFSGGNGALTTLNKSQDFLLVRGSDKLTITMMGCRMRNYVADKPLTVRNPNAIIQAIGCIDKDENVFVYQPKRP
;
A
#
# COMPACT_ATOMS: atom_id res chain seq x y z
N MET A 1 46.57 -21.25 -66.89
CA MET A 1 45.60 -21.17 -65.79
C MET A 1 45.37 -19.72 -65.44
N SER A 2 44.34 -19.17 -66.06
CA SER A 2 43.79 -17.83 -65.93
C SER A 2 42.37 -17.91 -66.50
N LYS A 3 41.49 -17.08 -65.96
CA LYS A 3 40.03 -17.06 -65.99
C LYS A 3 39.37 -17.45 -67.33
N LYS A 4 38.38 -18.35 -67.26
CA LYS A 4 37.38 -18.58 -68.32
C LYS A 4 35.98 -18.14 -67.84
N SER A 5 35.40 -17.26 -68.66
CA SER A 5 34.00 -17.09 -69.06
C SER A 5 32.88 -17.14 -68.00
N VAL A 6 32.24 -15.98 -67.86
CA VAL A 6 30.87 -15.74 -67.42
C VAL A 6 29.87 -16.33 -68.44
N SER A 7 28.82 -16.98 -67.97
CA SER A 7 27.56 -17.15 -68.72
C SER A 7 26.40 -16.93 -67.77
N ALA A 8 25.56 -15.95 -68.13
CA ALA A 8 24.49 -15.39 -67.32
C ALA A 8 23.15 -15.99 -67.77
N VAL A 9 22.68 -17.06 -67.12
CA VAL A 9 21.26 -17.45 -67.07
C VAL A 9 21.07 -18.34 -65.84
N SER A 10 20.63 -17.79 -64.70
CA SER A 10 19.99 -18.54 -63.58
C SER A 10 19.60 -17.62 -62.42
N PHE A 11 18.85 -16.54 -62.69
CA PHE A 11 18.36 -15.68 -61.60
C PHE A 11 16.95 -15.15 -61.89
N LEU A 12 16.00 -16.06 -62.14
CA LEU A 12 14.58 -15.66 -62.27
C LEU A 12 13.60 -16.84 -62.14
N LEU A 13 13.89 -17.81 -61.28
CA LEU A 13 12.97 -18.93 -61.03
C LEU A 13 12.97 -19.43 -59.57
N VAL A 14 12.93 -18.51 -58.60
CA VAL A 14 12.65 -18.83 -57.17
C VAL A 14 11.60 -17.86 -56.57
N ILE A 15 10.84 -17.12 -57.38
CA ILE A 15 9.76 -16.21 -56.92
C ILE A 15 8.37 -16.77 -57.24
N ALA A 16 8.19 -18.09 -57.21
CA ALA A 16 6.89 -18.71 -57.55
C ALA A 16 6.48 -19.92 -56.71
N LEU A 17 7.15 -20.22 -55.59
CA LEU A 17 6.71 -21.25 -54.65
C LEU A 17 6.96 -20.84 -53.19
N SER A 18 6.21 -19.83 -52.73
CA SER A 18 5.94 -19.64 -51.29
C SER A 18 4.63 -18.90 -51.02
N LEU A 19 3.70 -18.88 -51.98
CA LEU A 19 2.33 -18.42 -51.79
C LEU A 19 1.42 -19.61 -51.48
N ALA A 20 1.64 -20.23 -50.32
CA ALA A 20 0.70 -21.16 -49.73
C ALA A 20 0.82 -21.11 -48.19
N SER A 21 -0.25 -20.64 -47.56
CA SER A 21 -0.56 -20.73 -46.13
C SER A 21 0.37 -20.02 -45.14
N SER A 22 0.32 -18.69 -45.13
CA SER A 22 0.06 -18.01 -43.87
C SER A 22 -1.32 -17.40 -43.95
N ALA A 23 -2.34 -18.18 -43.62
CA ALA A 23 -3.59 -17.60 -43.17
C ALA A 23 -3.24 -16.78 -41.93
N ALA A 24 -3.06 -15.47 -42.11
CA ALA A 24 -2.99 -14.55 -41.01
C ALA A 24 -4.26 -14.77 -40.19
N GLU A 25 -4.12 -15.28 -38.96
CA GLU A 25 -5.22 -15.21 -38.01
C GLU A 25 -5.68 -13.75 -38.01
N PRO A 26 -6.98 -13.47 -38.24
CA PRO A 26 -7.46 -12.11 -38.20
C PRO A 26 -7.06 -11.55 -36.84
N ALA A 27 -6.30 -10.46 -36.84
CA ALA A 27 -5.89 -9.76 -35.65
C ALA A 27 -7.15 -9.55 -34.81
N LYS A 28 -7.31 -10.36 -33.75
CA LYS A 28 -8.40 -10.18 -32.80
C LYS A 28 -8.25 -8.77 -32.30
N SER A 29 -9.21 -7.91 -32.67
CA SER A 29 -9.35 -6.55 -32.15
C SER A 29 -8.99 -6.55 -30.67
N ALA A 30 -8.21 -5.57 -30.22
CA ALA A 30 -7.91 -5.34 -28.80
C ALA A 30 -9.20 -5.29 -27.94
N SER A 31 -10.37 -5.06 -28.56
CA SER A 31 -11.69 -5.14 -27.92
C SER A 31 -12.17 -6.56 -27.57
N SER A 32 -11.51 -7.63 -28.03
CA SER A 32 -12.00 -9.00 -27.80
C SER A 32 -11.71 -9.55 -26.40
N TYR A 33 -10.73 -8.97 -25.69
CA TYR A 33 -10.29 -9.41 -24.36
C TYR A 33 -10.61 -8.41 -23.24
N LEU A 34 -11.25 -7.28 -23.56
CA LEU A 34 -11.81 -6.35 -22.58
C LEU A 34 -13.33 -6.35 -22.74
N LYS A 35 -14.07 -6.85 -21.75
CA LYS A 35 -15.53 -6.85 -21.75
C LYS A 35 -16.10 -6.00 -20.64
N SER A 36 -17.22 -5.36 -20.89
CA SER A 36 -17.93 -4.65 -19.82
C SER A 36 -18.53 -5.62 -18.81
N ILE A 37 -18.48 -5.28 -17.53
CA ILE A 37 -19.23 -6.00 -16.49
C ILE A 37 -20.76 -5.91 -16.71
N ARG A 38 -21.25 -4.90 -17.43
CA ARG A 38 -22.68 -4.73 -17.75
C ARG A 38 -23.20 -5.78 -18.72
N GLU A 39 -22.33 -6.30 -19.61
CA GLU A 39 -22.68 -7.44 -20.48
C GLU A 39 -23.02 -8.70 -19.69
N PHE A 40 -22.53 -8.80 -18.44
CA PHE A 40 -22.83 -9.89 -17.52
C PHE A 40 -23.96 -9.53 -16.53
N GLY A 41 -24.59 -8.37 -16.72
CA GLY A 41 -25.69 -7.90 -15.88
C GLY A 41 -25.26 -7.30 -14.54
N VAL A 42 -24.03 -6.81 -14.40
CA VAL A 42 -23.66 -5.99 -13.24
C VAL A 42 -24.14 -4.56 -13.48
N LEU A 43 -25.19 -4.13 -12.77
CA LEU A 43 -25.89 -2.87 -13.01
C LEU A 43 -26.10 -2.08 -11.72
N PRO A 44 -26.09 -0.72 -11.75
CA PRO A 44 -26.28 0.08 -10.54
C PRO A 44 -27.64 -0.11 -9.86
N THR A 45 -28.66 -0.52 -10.61
CA THR A 45 -30.03 -0.73 -10.14
C THR A 45 -30.28 -2.09 -9.48
N ASN A 46 -29.32 -3.02 -9.58
CA ASN A 46 -29.45 -4.34 -8.98
C ASN A 46 -29.27 -4.30 -7.47
N SER A 47 -29.70 -5.37 -6.79
CA SER A 47 -29.28 -5.60 -5.40
C SER A 47 -27.80 -6.02 -5.34
N ALA A 48 -27.18 -5.79 -4.18
CA ALA A 48 -25.78 -6.16 -3.92
C ALA A 48 -25.51 -7.65 -4.17
N ALA A 49 -26.43 -8.53 -3.79
CA ALA A 49 -26.31 -9.98 -3.99
C ALA A 49 -26.37 -10.38 -5.48
N ILE A 50 -27.25 -9.74 -6.25
CA ILE A 50 -27.37 -10.00 -7.70
C ILE A 50 -26.09 -9.56 -8.42
N ASN A 51 -25.61 -8.35 -8.13
CA ASN A 51 -24.36 -7.87 -8.71
C ASN A 51 -23.17 -8.72 -8.31
N ALA A 52 -23.10 -9.22 -7.07
CA ALA A 52 -22.03 -10.12 -6.66
C ALA A 52 -22.02 -11.41 -7.50
N ALA A 53 -23.20 -12.04 -7.66
CA ALA A 53 -23.33 -13.24 -8.49
C ALA A 53 -22.99 -12.97 -9.96
N ASN A 54 -23.41 -11.84 -10.52
CA ASN A 54 -23.13 -11.47 -11.90
C ASN A 54 -21.66 -11.10 -12.14
N LEU A 55 -21.03 -10.40 -11.20
CA LEU A 55 -19.60 -10.10 -11.25
C LEU A 55 -18.78 -11.39 -11.17
N GLN A 56 -19.17 -12.36 -10.33
CA GLN A 56 -18.49 -13.65 -10.28
C GLN A 56 -18.62 -14.41 -11.62
N LYS A 57 -19.79 -14.38 -12.28
CA LYS A 57 -19.96 -14.97 -13.62
C LYS A 57 -19.03 -14.31 -14.65
N ALA A 58 -18.89 -12.99 -14.61
CA ALA A 58 -17.97 -12.25 -15.48
C ALA A 58 -16.52 -12.68 -15.25
N ILE A 59 -16.10 -12.80 -13.98
CA ILE A 59 -14.76 -13.26 -13.59
C ILE A 59 -14.51 -14.69 -14.04
N ASP A 60 -15.48 -15.59 -13.87
CA ASP A 60 -15.37 -16.99 -14.29
C ASP A 60 -15.23 -17.10 -15.82
N TRP A 61 -15.89 -16.22 -16.58
CA TRP A 61 -15.70 -16.09 -18.02
C TRP A 61 -14.29 -15.61 -18.39
N ALA A 62 -13.78 -14.59 -17.69
CA ALA A 62 -12.48 -13.97 -17.97
C ALA A 62 -11.30 -14.89 -17.58
N HIS A 63 -11.45 -15.63 -16.49
CA HIS A 63 -10.44 -16.52 -15.92
C HIS A 63 -9.87 -17.52 -16.94
N ARG A 64 -10.76 -18.12 -17.75
CA ARG A 64 -10.37 -19.11 -18.77
C ARG A 64 -9.64 -18.50 -19.97
N ARG A 65 -9.57 -17.17 -20.06
CA ARG A 65 -9.13 -16.43 -21.24
C ARG A 65 -7.97 -15.47 -20.96
N GLY A 66 -7.60 -15.27 -19.69
CA GLY A 66 -6.66 -14.20 -19.33
C GLY A 66 -7.20 -12.81 -19.66
N ALA A 67 -8.53 -12.63 -19.60
CA ALA A 67 -9.20 -11.43 -20.07
C ALA A 67 -9.36 -10.37 -18.96
N ALA A 68 -9.61 -9.13 -19.39
CA ALA A 68 -9.95 -8.01 -18.54
C ALA A 68 -11.47 -7.74 -18.55
N LEU A 69 -11.98 -7.30 -17.40
CA LEU A 69 -13.34 -6.81 -17.24
C LEU A 69 -13.31 -5.31 -16.96
N PHE A 70 -14.03 -4.56 -17.79
CA PHE A 70 -14.17 -3.12 -17.66
C PHE A 70 -15.33 -2.79 -16.74
N VAL A 71 -15.03 -2.12 -15.63
CA VAL A 71 -16.00 -1.56 -14.69
C VAL A 71 -16.47 -0.23 -15.28
N GLU A 72 -17.49 -0.27 -16.13
CA GLU A 72 -18.01 0.93 -16.80
C GLU A 72 -18.38 2.03 -15.80
N PRO A 73 -18.05 3.31 -16.07
CA PRO A 73 -18.43 4.40 -15.21
C PRO A 73 -19.95 4.60 -15.17
N SER A 74 -20.47 5.03 -14.03
CA SER A 74 -21.87 5.39 -13.85
C SER A 74 -22.03 6.58 -12.90
N GLU A 75 -23.16 7.27 -12.99
CA GLU A 75 -23.61 8.27 -12.01
C GLU A 75 -24.03 7.62 -10.68
N GLU A 76 -24.43 6.34 -10.73
CA GLU A 76 -24.77 5.54 -9.55
C GLU A 76 -23.70 4.46 -9.31
N PRO A 77 -23.13 4.36 -8.10
CA PRO A 77 -22.24 3.27 -7.74
C PRO A 77 -22.92 1.90 -7.91
N TYR A 78 -22.15 0.87 -8.24
CA TYR A 78 -22.65 -0.50 -8.29
C TYR A 78 -22.72 -1.07 -6.88
N PRO A 79 -23.91 -1.36 -6.31
CA PRO A 79 -23.98 -2.07 -5.04
C PRO A 79 -23.50 -3.51 -5.25
N VAL A 80 -22.53 -3.99 -4.45
CA VAL A 80 -22.00 -5.36 -4.59
C VAL A 80 -21.74 -5.97 -3.22
N ALA A 81 -22.25 -7.18 -2.98
CA ALA A 81 -21.96 -7.94 -1.77
C ALA A 81 -20.55 -8.54 -1.80
N GLY A 82 -20.00 -8.86 -0.63
CA GLY A 82 -18.67 -9.46 -0.52
C GLY A 82 -18.64 -10.94 -0.90
N GLY A 83 -17.43 -11.50 -0.87
CA GLY A 83 -17.16 -12.90 -1.22
C GLY A 83 -16.80 -13.13 -2.67
N ILE A 84 -16.43 -12.08 -3.40
CA ILE A 84 -15.97 -12.19 -4.79
C ILE A 84 -14.57 -12.80 -4.80
N VAL A 85 -14.34 -13.78 -5.67
CA VAL A 85 -13.00 -14.33 -5.93
C VAL A 85 -12.55 -13.86 -7.29
N LEU A 86 -11.60 -12.91 -7.32
CA LEU A 86 -10.88 -12.53 -8.53
C LEU A 86 -9.93 -13.67 -8.88
N ARG A 87 -10.44 -14.60 -9.68
CA ARG A 87 -9.73 -15.80 -10.11
C ARG A 87 -8.48 -15.46 -10.87
N ALA A 88 -7.56 -16.43 -10.89
CA ALA A 88 -6.28 -16.24 -11.55
C ALA A 88 -6.42 -15.76 -13.01
N ASN A 89 -5.47 -14.94 -13.47
CA ASN A 89 -5.40 -14.38 -14.82
C ASN A 89 -6.44 -13.28 -15.15
N VAL A 90 -7.27 -12.84 -14.20
CA VAL A 90 -8.31 -11.85 -14.46
C VAL A 90 -7.88 -10.45 -14.04
N SER A 91 -8.15 -9.47 -14.91
CA SER A 91 -8.01 -8.05 -14.58
C SER A 91 -9.37 -7.37 -14.40
N LEU A 92 -9.52 -6.52 -13.39
CA LEU A 92 -10.63 -5.56 -13.25
C LEU A 92 -10.11 -4.15 -13.50
N ILE A 93 -10.67 -3.47 -14.50
CA ILE A 93 -10.17 -2.16 -14.97
C ILE A 93 -11.30 -1.13 -14.90
N GLY A 94 -11.06 -0.03 -14.19
CA GLY A 94 -11.91 1.15 -14.16
C GLY A 94 -11.29 2.32 -14.91
N VAL A 95 -11.97 3.48 -14.85
CA VAL A 95 -11.62 4.65 -15.66
C VAL A 95 -10.70 5.67 -15.00
N HIS A 96 -10.42 5.54 -13.70
CA HIS A 96 -9.75 6.61 -12.96
C HIS A 96 -8.26 6.33 -12.70
N GLY A 97 -7.49 7.40 -12.55
CA GLY A 97 -6.28 7.36 -11.71
C GLY A 97 -6.65 7.34 -10.22
N PRO A 98 -5.68 7.51 -9.29
CA PRO A 98 -6.04 7.77 -7.90
C PRO A 98 -6.87 9.06 -7.79
N VAL A 99 -8.04 8.98 -7.18
CA VAL A 99 -8.97 10.11 -7.01
C VAL A 99 -9.07 10.49 -5.54
N GLY A 100 -7.91 10.88 -4.99
CA GLY A 100 -7.84 11.47 -3.66
C GLY A 100 -8.81 12.65 -3.53
N ARG A 101 -9.47 12.77 -2.38
CA ARG A 101 -10.60 13.70 -2.10
C ARG A 101 -11.96 13.28 -2.64
N GLY A 102 -12.04 12.33 -3.57
CA GLY A 102 -13.30 11.78 -4.05
C GLY A 102 -13.77 12.36 -5.38
N THR A 103 -14.35 11.53 -6.24
CA THR A 103 -15.27 12.03 -7.26
C THR A 103 -16.59 12.48 -6.59
N ARG A 104 -17.40 13.27 -7.28
CA ARG A 104 -18.68 13.76 -6.73
C ARG A 104 -19.76 13.85 -7.80
N HIS A 105 -20.92 13.29 -7.51
CA HIS A 105 -22.14 13.54 -8.28
C HIS A 105 -22.54 15.03 -8.17
N PRO A 106 -23.04 15.69 -9.24
CA PRO A 106 -23.43 17.10 -9.17
C PRO A 106 -24.47 17.40 -8.08
N GLU A 107 -25.44 16.49 -7.90
CA GLU A 107 -26.58 16.68 -7.00
C GLU A 107 -26.58 15.80 -5.75
N LYS A 108 -25.77 14.73 -5.71
CA LYS A 108 -25.81 13.70 -4.66
C LYS A 108 -24.52 13.67 -3.88
N VAL A 109 -24.61 13.33 -2.60
CA VAL A 109 -23.48 13.20 -1.67
C VAL A 109 -22.84 11.80 -1.85
N GLN A 110 -22.34 11.52 -3.05
CA GLN A 110 -21.76 10.23 -3.44
C GLN A 110 -20.67 10.37 -4.52
N PRO A 111 -19.73 9.42 -4.57
CA PRO A 111 -18.79 9.29 -5.69
C PRO A 111 -19.49 8.78 -6.96
N VAL A 112 -18.85 9.01 -8.11
CA VAL A 112 -19.28 8.59 -9.46
C VAL A 112 -18.14 7.94 -10.22
N GLY A 113 -18.44 7.28 -11.34
CA GLY A 113 -17.47 6.60 -12.19
C GLY A 113 -17.40 5.10 -11.93
N SER A 114 -16.21 4.50 -11.98
CA SER A 114 -16.00 3.07 -11.70
C SER A 114 -16.01 2.82 -10.19
N VAL A 115 -17.20 2.78 -9.58
CA VAL A 115 -17.38 2.72 -8.12
C VAL A 115 -18.15 1.47 -7.70
N PHE A 116 -17.60 0.70 -6.76
CA PHE A 116 -18.36 -0.31 -6.01
C PHE A 116 -18.84 0.27 -4.67
N ALA A 117 -20.14 0.16 -4.40
CA ALA A 117 -20.75 0.45 -3.11
C ALA A 117 -20.90 -0.85 -2.30
N ILE A 118 -20.28 -0.90 -1.12
CA ILE A 118 -20.10 -2.13 -0.35
C ILE A 118 -20.68 -1.94 1.05
N GLU A 119 -21.62 -2.80 1.44
CA GLU A 119 -22.25 -2.78 2.77
C GLU A 119 -22.11 -4.12 3.51
N ASP A 120 -21.47 -5.12 2.89
CA ASP A 120 -21.28 -6.44 3.47
C ASP A 120 -20.29 -6.37 4.65
N LYS A 121 -20.78 -6.74 5.84
CA LYS A 121 -20.02 -6.70 7.10
C LYS A 121 -19.36 -8.04 7.44
N GLU A 122 -19.68 -9.09 6.70
CA GLU A 122 -19.32 -10.47 7.08
C GLU A 122 -18.22 -11.03 6.16
N LYS A 123 -18.21 -10.60 4.90
CA LYS A 123 -17.29 -11.14 3.89
C LYS A 123 -16.29 -10.08 3.44
N VAL A 124 -15.04 -10.52 3.26
CA VAL A 124 -14.06 -9.81 2.44
C VAL A 124 -14.69 -9.45 1.10
N PHE A 125 -14.49 -8.23 0.62
CA PHE A 125 -15.13 -7.83 -0.63
C PHE A 125 -14.58 -8.63 -1.82
N ILE A 126 -13.27 -8.53 -2.09
CA ILE A 126 -12.58 -9.29 -3.14
C ILE A 126 -11.41 -10.09 -2.57
N THR A 127 -11.40 -11.40 -2.82
CA THR A 127 -10.22 -12.25 -2.65
C THR A 127 -9.49 -12.40 -3.99
N VAL A 128 -8.19 -12.12 -4.04
CA VAL A 128 -7.37 -12.21 -5.25
C VAL A 128 -6.56 -13.51 -5.30
N GLU A 129 -6.46 -14.09 -6.49
CA GLU A 129 -5.56 -15.20 -6.82
C GLU A 129 -4.38 -14.70 -7.70
N HIS A 130 -3.62 -15.62 -8.28
CA HIS A 130 -2.40 -15.32 -9.05
C HIS A 130 -2.65 -14.55 -10.36
N SER A 131 -1.68 -13.76 -10.79
CA SER A 131 -1.67 -13.09 -12.09
C SER A 131 -2.92 -12.22 -12.30
N THR A 132 -3.31 -11.48 -11.26
CA THR A 132 -4.51 -10.62 -11.28
C THR A 132 -4.12 -9.15 -11.25
N GLN A 133 -5.02 -8.31 -11.75
CA GLN A 133 -4.87 -6.85 -11.63
C GLN A 133 -6.19 -6.22 -11.23
N ILE A 134 -6.13 -5.21 -10.37
CA ILE A 134 -7.23 -4.29 -10.12
C ILE A 134 -6.69 -2.88 -10.34
N ARG A 135 -7.31 -2.14 -11.26
CA ARG A 135 -6.83 -0.80 -11.64
C ARG A 135 -7.96 0.21 -11.76
N GLY A 136 -7.77 1.41 -11.22
CA GLY A 136 -8.60 2.57 -11.53
C GLY A 136 -10.03 2.51 -11.01
N ILE A 137 -10.24 1.82 -9.89
CA ILE A 137 -11.54 1.56 -9.28
C ILE A 137 -11.61 2.24 -7.91
N GLN A 138 -12.80 2.76 -7.61
CA GLN A 138 -13.16 3.31 -6.30
C GLN A 138 -13.96 2.28 -5.49
N PHE A 139 -13.66 2.14 -4.20
CA PHE A 139 -14.39 1.30 -3.24
C PHE A 139 -15.02 2.20 -2.19
N TRP A 140 -16.35 2.17 -2.09
CA TRP A 140 -17.09 3.04 -1.18
C TRP A 140 -17.94 2.22 -0.21
N TYR A 141 -17.76 2.48 1.08
CA TYR A 141 -18.57 1.91 2.17
C TYR A 141 -19.58 2.97 2.65
N PRO A 142 -20.76 3.07 2.03
CA PRO A 142 -21.67 4.22 2.21
C PRO A 142 -22.19 4.37 3.64
N LYS A 143 -22.29 3.27 4.39
CA LYS A 143 -22.78 3.22 5.77
C LYS A 143 -21.73 3.53 6.84
N GLN A 144 -20.46 3.73 6.45
CA GLN A 144 -19.43 4.06 7.43
C GLN A 144 -19.66 5.43 8.07
N THR A 145 -19.42 5.52 9.37
CA THR A 145 -19.49 6.76 10.15
C THR A 145 -18.38 7.74 9.74
N THR A 146 -18.66 9.05 9.79
CA THR A 146 -17.63 10.09 9.67
C THR A 146 -17.48 10.95 10.91
N ARG A 147 -18.34 10.74 11.92
CA ARG A 147 -18.46 11.67 13.07
C ARG A 147 -18.34 11.00 14.43
N ASP A 148 -18.89 9.80 14.56
CA ASP A 148 -19.06 9.10 15.82
C ASP A 148 -18.19 7.83 15.83
N PRO A 149 -17.10 7.78 16.61
CA PRO A 149 -16.19 6.64 16.64
C PRO A 149 -16.83 5.36 17.18
N ALA A 150 -17.86 5.46 18.04
CA ALA A 150 -18.57 4.29 18.57
C ALA A 150 -19.42 3.57 17.51
N LYS A 151 -19.64 4.21 16.35
CA LYS A 151 -20.39 3.68 15.21
C LYS A 151 -19.48 3.21 14.06
N ILE A 152 -18.18 3.12 14.29
CA ILE A 152 -17.26 2.58 13.28
C ILE A 152 -17.67 1.13 13.01
N ILE A 153 -17.92 0.85 11.73
CA ILE A 153 -18.20 -0.50 11.27
C ILE A 153 -16.86 -1.14 10.90
N GLU A 154 -16.53 -2.24 11.56
CA GLU A 154 -15.31 -3.00 11.32
C GLU A 154 -15.51 -3.95 10.13
N TYR A 155 -15.59 -3.37 8.93
CA TYR A 155 -15.68 -4.15 7.70
C TYR A 155 -14.47 -5.10 7.55
N PRO A 156 -14.68 -6.31 7.00
CA PRO A 156 -13.58 -7.14 6.53
C PRO A 156 -12.72 -6.41 5.49
N ALA A 157 -11.52 -6.94 5.22
CA ALA A 157 -10.62 -6.37 4.24
C ALA A 157 -11.33 -6.13 2.89
N THR A 158 -11.07 -4.97 2.26
CA THR A 158 -11.62 -4.69 0.92
C THR A 158 -11.02 -5.66 -0.10
N ILE A 159 -9.71 -5.83 -0.08
CA ILE A 159 -8.99 -6.76 -0.96
C ILE A 159 -8.12 -7.68 -0.08
N GLN A 160 -8.17 -8.99 -0.34
CA GLN A 160 -7.37 -9.96 0.41
C GLN A 160 -6.69 -10.97 -0.52
N ALA A 161 -5.45 -11.35 -0.25
CA ALA A 161 -4.83 -12.49 -0.90
C ALA A 161 -5.51 -13.81 -0.52
N SER A 162 -5.66 -14.73 -1.46
CA SER A 162 -6.24 -16.05 -1.18
C SER A 162 -5.44 -16.81 -0.12
N LYS A 163 -6.02 -17.03 1.06
CA LYS A 163 -5.38 -17.81 2.14
C LYS A 163 -5.27 -19.31 1.81
N ARG A 164 -5.92 -19.77 0.75
CA ARG A 164 -5.87 -21.15 0.28
C ARG A 164 -4.90 -21.35 -0.87
N LYS A 165 -4.94 -20.50 -1.89
CA LYS A 165 -4.11 -20.65 -3.10
C LYS A 165 -2.85 -19.80 -3.08
N GLY A 166 -2.79 -18.76 -2.24
CA GLY A 166 -1.78 -17.72 -2.35
C GLY A 166 -2.16 -16.70 -3.43
N ALA A 167 -1.28 -15.73 -3.66
CA ALA A 167 -1.43 -14.71 -4.68
C ALA A 167 -0.04 -14.30 -5.18
N GLN A 168 0.24 -14.49 -6.46
CA GLN A 168 1.56 -14.20 -7.03
C GLN A 168 1.38 -13.33 -8.28
N GLY A 169 2.24 -12.35 -8.50
CA GLY A 169 2.14 -11.46 -9.66
C GLY A 169 0.84 -10.65 -9.67
N VAL A 170 0.50 -10.04 -8.54
CA VAL A 170 -0.71 -9.23 -8.38
C VAL A 170 -0.36 -7.75 -8.42
N THR A 171 -1.07 -6.99 -9.27
CA THR A 171 -0.94 -5.53 -9.35
C THR A 171 -2.22 -4.84 -8.89
N LEU A 172 -2.13 -4.03 -7.85
CA LEU A 172 -3.19 -3.15 -7.39
C LEU A 172 -2.76 -1.70 -7.64
N SER A 173 -3.41 -1.03 -8.59
CA SER A 173 -2.97 0.29 -9.07
C SER A 173 -4.11 1.31 -9.16
N CYS A 174 -3.83 2.57 -8.85
CA CYS A 174 -4.81 3.66 -9.00
C CYS A 174 -6.14 3.40 -8.26
N LEU A 175 -6.08 2.83 -7.05
CA LEU A 175 -7.27 2.48 -6.27
C LEU A 175 -7.59 3.58 -5.28
N THR A 176 -8.87 3.80 -5.00
CA THR A 176 -9.29 4.73 -3.96
C THR A 176 -10.36 4.15 -3.07
N PHE A 177 -10.17 4.24 -1.75
CA PHE A 177 -11.03 3.66 -0.73
C PHE A 177 -11.70 4.78 0.08
N TYR A 178 -12.99 4.60 0.38
CA TYR A 178 -13.79 5.52 1.17
C TYR A 178 -14.60 4.77 2.23
N GLY A 179 -14.19 4.85 3.50
CA GLY A 179 -14.93 4.28 4.63
C GLY A 179 -14.59 2.83 4.94
N GLU A 180 -13.54 2.30 4.33
CA GLU A 180 -12.95 1.01 4.65
C GLU A 180 -12.46 0.98 6.10
N PHE A 181 -12.47 -0.22 6.70
CA PHE A 181 -11.85 -0.46 7.99
C PHE A 181 -10.41 -0.97 7.83
N LEU A 182 -10.22 -1.89 6.89
CA LEU A 182 -8.95 -2.43 6.42
C LEU A 182 -9.00 -2.47 4.88
N ALA A 183 -8.02 -1.86 4.21
CA ALA A 183 -8.04 -1.81 2.74
C ALA A 183 -7.52 -3.10 2.11
N MET A 184 -6.28 -3.49 2.42
CA MET A 184 -5.58 -4.57 1.70
C MET A 184 -4.87 -5.53 2.67
N ASP A 185 -5.31 -6.80 2.66
CA ASP A 185 -4.81 -7.87 3.52
C ASP A 185 -4.07 -8.96 2.72
N PHE A 186 -2.75 -8.86 2.72
CA PHE A 186 -1.84 -9.80 2.10
C PHE A 186 -1.04 -10.59 3.16
N ASN A 187 -1.59 -10.75 4.37
CA ASN A 187 -1.00 -11.66 5.36
C ASN A 187 -1.19 -13.11 4.94
N ALA A 188 -0.16 -13.71 4.37
CA ALA A 188 -0.19 -15.05 3.84
C ALA A 188 0.17 -16.08 4.92
N ARG A 189 0.38 -17.33 4.49
CA ARG A 189 0.94 -18.39 5.32
C ARG A 189 1.90 -19.21 4.46
N ARG A 190 2.84 -19.92 5.08
CA ARG A 190 3.85 -20.74 4.36
C ARG A 190 3.26 -21.66 3.27
N GLY A 191 2.06 -22.20 3.47
CA GLY A 191 1.39 -23.09 2.50
C GLY A 191 0.52 -22.41 1.44
N ALA A 192 0.44 -21.08 1.44
CA ALA A 192 -0.33 -20.27 0.49
C ALA A 192 0.40 -18.95 0.28
N ILE A 193 1.53 -19.03 -0.42
CA ILE A 193 2.52 -17.96 -0.51
C ILE A 193 2.03 -16.75 -1.30
N VAL A 194 2.55 -15.59 -0.95
CA VAL A 194 2.33 -14.34 -1.67
C VAL A 194 3.67 -13.91 -2.27
N GLU A 195 3.71 -13.52 -3.54
CA GLU A 195 4.98 -13.14 -4.20
C GLU A 195 4.77 -12.10 -5.30
N GLN A 196 5.79 -11.28 -5.58
CA GLN A 196 5.77 -10.30 -6.68
C GLN A 196 4.51 -9.41 -6.65
N ILE A 197 4.20 -8.85 -5.49
CA ILE A 197 3.04 -7.98 -5.31
C ILE A 197 3.43 -6.52 -5.51
N LEU A 198 2.63 -5.82 -6.30
CA LEU A 198 2.75 -4.39 -6.54
C LEU A 198 1.49 -3.66 -6.08
N PHE A 199 1.66 -2.75 -5.13
CA PHE A 199 0.69 -1.74 -4.77
C PHE A 199 1.21 -0.39 -5.24
N GLU A 200 0.47 0.32 -6.08
CA GLU A 200 0.88 1.64 -6.56
C GLU A 200 -0.27 2.62 -6.66
N HIS A 201 -0.06 3.88 -6.28
CA HIS A 201 -1.08 4.92 -6.41
C HIS A 201 -2.41 4.55 -5.72
N CYS A 202 -2.34 4.01 -4.51
CA CYS A 202 -3.52 3.62 -3.72
C CYS A 202 -3.80 4.62 -2.59
N TYR A 203 -5.05 5.07 -2.49
CA TYR A 203 -5.45 6.20 -1.64
C TYR A 203 -6.59 5.79 -0.71
N GLY A 204 -6.52 6.12 0.58
CA GLY A 204 -7.54 5.69 1.55
C GLY A 204 -7.45 6.41 2.89
N TYR A 205 -8.29 5.99 3.83
CA TYR A 205 -8.15 6.28 5.25
C TYR A 205 -8.85 5.18 6.07
N PRO A 206 -8.19 4.03 6.28
CA PRO A 206 -8.79 2.89 6.93
C PRO A 206 -9.06 3.21 8.40
N LEU A 207 -10.31 3.04 8.84
CA LEU A 207 -10.70 3.36 10.22
C LEU A 207 -10.16 2.36 11.25
N GLY A 208 -9.61 1.23 10.80
CA GLY A 208 -8.80 0.32 11.61
C GLY A 208 -7.34 0.76 11.75
N GLY A 209 -6.90 1.78 11.00
CA GLY A 209 -5.51 2.24 10.94
C GLY A 209 -4.57 1.37 10.11
N GLU A 210 -5.08 0.33 9.43
CA GLU A 210 -4.31 -0.59 8.60
C GLU A 210 -4.68 -0.42 7.11
N PHE A 211 -3.76 0.08 6.30
CA PHE A 211 -3.98 0.25 4.86
C PHE A 211 -3.50 -0.97 4.08
N ILE A 212 -2.22 -1.33 4.25
CA ILE A 212 -1.63 -2.50 3.63
C ILE A 212 -0.93 -3.31 4.71
N ARG A 213 -1.30 -4.58 4.85
CA ARG A 213 -0.55 -5.54 5.66
C ARG A 213 -0.09 -6.72 4.81
N ILE A 214 1.18 -7.07 4.96
CA ILE A 214 1.85 -8.14 4.22
C ILE A 214 2.55 -9.03 5.25
N ASP A 215 2.33 -10.33 5.13
CA ASP A 215 3.07 -11.34 5.88
C ASP A 215 3.30 -12.54 4.97
N TYR A 216 4.43 -13.22 5.14
CA TYR A 216 4.85 -14.35 4.29
C TYR A 216 4.81 -14.02 2.78
N CYS A 217 5.45 -12.91 2.40
CA CYS A 217 5.59 -12.51 1.01
C CYS A 217 7.04 -12.67 0.52
N TYR A 218 7.30 -13.68 -0.31
CA TYR A 218 8.62 -13.90 -0.91
C TYR A 218 8.77 -13.07 -2.20
N ASP A 219 10.02 -12.83 -2.62
CA ASP A 219 10.35 -12.11 -3.87
C ASP A 219 9.73 -10.69 -4.01
N ILE A 220 10.36 -9.71 -3.35
CA ILE A 220 10.26 -8.24 -3.54
C ILE A 220 8.83 -7.69 -3.62
N PRO A 221 8.10 -7.57 -2.50
CA PRO A 221 6.90 -6.75 -2.47
C PRO A 221 7.23 -5.27 -2.68
N ARG A 222 6.36 -4.56 -3.41
CA ARG A 222 6.50 -3.13 -3.70
C ARG A 222 5.26 -2.37 -3.25
N ILE A 223 5.44 -1.35 -2.42
CA ILE A 223 4.40 -0.39 -2.04
C ILE A 223 4.87 1.00 -2.46
N LEU A 224 4.23 1.56 -3.47
CA LEU A 224 4.68 2.78 -4.14
C LEU A 224 3.58 3.84 -4.16
N HIS A 225 3.94 5.10 -3.95
CA HIS A 225 3.06 6.25 -4.23
C HIS A 225 1.68 6.17 -3.53
N CYS A 226 1.63 5.66 -2.30
CA CYS A 226 0.38 5.44 -1.56
C CYS A 226 0.12 6.57 -0.57
N HIS A 227 -1.15 6.95 -0.44
CA HIS A 227 -1.53 8.15 0.31
C HIS A 227 -2.73 7.93 1.22
N VAL A 228 -2.47 7.91 2.53
CA VAL A 228 -3.47 7.68 3.57
C VAL A 228 -3.82 8.98 4.29
N ASN A 229 -5.06 9.47 4.15
CA ASN A 229 -5.45 10.80 4.63
C ASN A 229 -6.95 10.91 4.98
N PRO A 230 -7.33 11.42 6.17
CA PRO A 230 -8.72 11.48 6.61
C PRO A 230 -9.63 12.42 5.82
N SER A 231 -9.07 13.28 4.97
CA SER A 231 -9.88 14.07 4.03
C SER A 231 -9.94 13.43 2.63
N ASN A 232 -9.81 12.11 2.52
CA ASN A 232 -9.96 11.39 1.25
C ASN A 232 -11.36 11.49 0.64
N LEU A 233 -12.38 11.82 1.44
CA LEU A 233 -13.79 11.97 1.03
C LEU A 233 -14.26 13.44 0.91
N ARG A 234 -13.33 14.40 0.82
CA ARG A 234 -13.58 15.85 0.91
C ARG A 234 -14.62 16.39 -0.05
N LEU A 235 -14.60 15.95 -1.30
CA LEU A 235 -15.43 16.55 -2.33
C LEU A 235 -16.91 16.16 -2.20
N PHE A 236 -17.22 15.00 -1.62
CA PHE A 236 -18.60 14.53 -1.51
C PHE A 236 -19.11 14.41 -0.07
N LYS A 237 -18.29 14.09 0.93
CA LYS A 237 -18.71 13.96 2.35
C LYS A 237 -17.91 14.84 3.34
N GLY A 238 -16.91 15.58 2.87
CA GLY A 238 -16.04 16.39 3.74
C GLY A 238 -14.91 15.56 4.39
N GLY A 239 -14.86 15.47 5.70
CA GLY A 239 -13.80 14.75 6.39
C GLY A 239 -14.31 13.95 7.57
N TYR A 240 -13.44 13.10 8.11
CA TYR A 240 -13.65 12.53 9.43
C TYR A 240 -13.56 13.61 10.50
N SER A 241 -14.38 13.50 11.54
CA SER A 241 -14.26 14.34 12.74
C SER A 241 -12.95 14.06 13.45
N ARG A 242 -12.48 15.04 14.25
CA ARG A 242 -11.36 14.86 15.17
C ARG A 242 -11.51 13.59 16.02
N ALA A 243 -12.69 13.36 16.59
CA ALA A 243 -12.95 12.19 17.44
C ALA A 243 -12.80 10.86 16.69
N VAL A 244 -13.17 10.79 15.40
CA VAL A 244 -12.93 9.58 14.61
C VAL A 244 -11.45 9.40 14.34
N ILE A 245 -10.73 10.46 13.96
CA ILE A 245 -9.28 10.40 13.70
C ILE A 245 -8.52 9.98 14.97
N ASP A 246 -8.84 10.59 16.11
CA ASP A 246 -8.26 10.24 17.42
C ASP A 246 -8.54 8.77 17.78
N SER A 247 -9.71 8.23 17.41
CA SER A 247 -10.00 6.80 17.60
C SER A 247 -9.14 5.89 16.73
N VAL A 248 -8.76 6.31 15.51
CA VAL A 248 -7.81 5.57 14.66
C VAL A 248 -6.41 5.56 15.30
N VAL A 249 -5.97 6.70 15.86
CA VAL A 249 -4.72 6.77 16.63
C VAL A 249 -4.78 5.87 17.87
N ALA A 250 -5.92 5.77 18.55
CA ALA A 250 -6.07 4.94 19.74
C ALA A 250 -6.01 3.42 19.47
N ARG A 251 -6.16 2.97 18.22
CA ARG A 251 -6.17 1.54 17.86
C ARG A 251 -4.80 0.86 17.93
N LYS A 252 -3.71 1.63 17.98
CA LYS A 252 -2.35 1.11 18.09
C LYS A 252 -1.90 0.17 16.95
N THR A 253 -2.42 0.43 15.74
CA THR A 253 -2.08 -0.28 14.51
C THR A 253 -1.13 0.53 13.61
N PHE A 254 -0.58 -0.10 12.58
CA PHE A 254 0.31 0.56 11.62
C PHE A 254 -0.32 0.62 10.23
N THR A 255 -0.19 1.77 9.59
CA THR A 255 -0.75 2.04 8.26
C THR A 255 -0.20 1.07 7.21
N TYR A 256 1.12 0.87 7.24
CA TYR A 256 1.80 -0.14 6.45
C TYR A 256 2.49 -1.13 7.38
N GLY A 257 2.15 -2.41 7.28
CA GLY A 257 2.80 -3.48 8.04
C GLY A 257 3.38 -4.52 7.10
N ILE A 258 4.65 -4.85 7.25
CA ILE A 258 5.29 -5.92 6.49
C ILE A 258 6.10 -6.82 7.41
N ASP A 259 6.00 -8.13 7.21
CA ASP A 259 6.82 -9.14 7.88
C ASP A 259 7.03 -10.37 6.99
N HIS A 260 8.03 -11.19 7.31
CA HIS A 260 8.43 -12.36 6.52
C HIS A 260 8.53 -12.04 5.02
N THR A 261 9.31 -11.02 4.67
CA THR A 261 9.49 -10.57 3.29
C THR A 261 10.95 -10.41 2.90
N ASP A 262 11.22 -10.67 1.62
CA ASP A 262 12.55 -10.51 1.03
C ASP A 262 12.64 -9.21 0.23
N ASN A 263 13.59 -8.35 0.60
CA ASN A 263 14.00 -7.15 -0.16
C ASN A 263 12.84 -6.21 -0.52
N ALA A 264 11.94 -5.92 0.43
CA ALA A 264 10.78 -5.07 0.22
C ALA A 264 11.16 -3.65 -0.25
N GLN A 265 10.38 -3.08 -1.18
CA GLN A 265 10.57 -1.70 -1.66
C GLN A 265 9.37 -0.84 -1.27
N LEU A 266 9.61 0.16 -0.44
CA LEU A 266 8.61 1.14 -0.04
C LEU A 266 9.06 2.51 -0.52
N MET A 267 8.22 3.20 -1.29
CA MET A 267 8.59 4.50 -1.85
C MET A 267 7.40 5.44 -1.95
N ASP A 268 7.61 6.71 -1.64
CA ASP A 268 6.57 7.75 -1.79
C ASP A 268 5.30 7.44 -0.98
N LEU A 269 5.50 7.20 0.33
CA LEU A 269 4.43 6.81 1.24
C LEU A 269 4.00 7.97 2.13
N PHE A 270 2.71 8.25 2.13
CA PHE A 270 2.10 9.23 3.00
C PHE A 270 1.12 8.59 3.99
N THR A 271 1.23 8.99 5.25
CA THR A 271 0.28 8.65 6.33
C THR A 271 -0.10 9.93 7.06
N PHE A 272 -1.37 10.07 7.43
CA PHE A 272 -1.83 11.14 8.31
C PHE A 272 -2.77 10.61 9.38
N GLY A 273 -2.50 10.93 10.66
CA GLY A 273 -3.48 10.73 11.74
C GLY A 273 -3.79 9.26 12.02
N ALA A 274 -2.76 8.48 12.26
CA ALA A 274 -2.81 7.08 12.64
C ALA A 274 -1.86 6.83 13.82
N TYR A 275 -1.93 5.68 14.47
CA TYR A 275 -0.95 5.36 15.51
C TYR A 275 0.44 5.19 14.91
N GLY A 276 0.57 4.24 13.99
CA GLY A 276 1.82 3.86 13.35
C GLY A 276 1.84 4.23 11.87
N GLY A 277 2.98 4.76 11.40
CA GLY A 277 3.24 4.91 9.97
C GLY A 277 3.59 3.56 9.34
N ILE A 278 4.77 3.03 9.68
CA ILE A 278 5.32 1.82 9.07
C ILE A 278 5.83 0.85 10.14
N TYR A 279 5.38 -0.39 10.08
CA TYR A 279 5.91 -1.51 10.85
C TYR A 279 6.75 -2.41 9.94
N LEU A 280 8.01 -2.60 10.31
CA LEU A 280 8.98 -3.47 9.66
C LEU A 280 9.27 -4.62 10.62
N GLY A 281 8.61 -5.75 10.37
CA GLY A 281 8.65 -6.94 11.21
C GLY A 281 10.03 -7.59 11.39
N PRO A 282 10.14 -8.56 12.31
CA PRO A 282 11.40 -9.20 12.64
C PRO A 282 12.04 -9.95 11.46
N ALA A 283 11.25 -10.46 10.53
CA ALA A 283 11.70 -11.31 9.43
C ALA A 283 11.69 -10.57 8.08
N THR A 284 12.10 -9.30 8.04
CA THR A 284 12.13 -8.51 6.80
C THR A 284 13.41 -7.68 6.62
N TYR A 285 13.69 -7.32 5.36
CA TYR A 285 14.73 -6.37 4.95
C TYR A 285 14.31 -5.67 3.65
N GLY A 286 14.91 -4.50 3.38
CA GLY A 286 14.56 -3.72 2.21
C GLY A 286 14.95 -2.26 2.25
N GLN A 287 14.24 -1.48 1.45
CA GLN A 287 14.46 -0.06 1.23
C GLN A 287 13.17 0.72 1.44
N LEU A 288 13.27 1.85 2.12
CA LEU A 288 12.21 2.82 2.32
C LEU A 288 12.72 4.21 1.94
N THR A 289 12.12 4.85 0.95
CA THR A 289 12.53 6.19 0.51
C THR A 289 11.33 7.11 0.29
N ASN A 290 11.55 8.42 0.38
CA ASN A 290 10.55 9.45 0.07
C ASN A 290 9.27 9.23 0.86
N PHE A 291 9.25 9.47 2.16
CA PHE A 291 8.03 9.25 2.96
C PHE A 291 7.67 10.48 3.77
N ASN A 292 6.38 10.63 4.07
CA ASN A 292 5.89 11.62 5.01
C ASN A 292 4.85 10.99 5.95
N LEU A 293 5.24 10.79 7.19
CA LEU A 293 4.41 10.18 8.23
C LEU A 293 3.93 11.27 9.18
N ASP A 294 2.76 11.82 8.87
CA ASP A 294 2.22 13.00 9.53
C ASP A 294 1.26 12.65 10.66
N CYS A 295 1.40 13.36 11.77
CA CYS A 295 0.58 13.23 12.96
C CYS A 295 0.41 11.78 13.46
N VAL A 296 1.54 11.10 13.69
CA VAL A 296 1.61 9.72 14.16
C VAL A 296 2.08 9.63 15.63
N THR A 297 1.81 8.51 16.29
CA THR A 297 2.44 8.16 17.57
C THR A 297 3.82 7.55 17.33
N VAL A 298 3.90 6.59 16.42
CA VAL A 298 5.14 5.96 15.98
C VAL A 298 5.31 6.14 14.48
N GLY A 299 6.40 6.75 14.05
CA GLY A 299 6.70 6.86 12.62
C GLY A 299 7.03 5.50 12.03
N ILE A 300 8.22 4.99 12.36
CA ILE A 300 8.70 3.69 11.89
C ILE A 300 9.09 2.83 13.08
N HIS A 301 8.58 1.60 13.12
CA HIS A 301 9.00 0.58 14.07
C HIS A 301 9.69 -0.55 13.33
N LYS A 302 10.99 -0.72 13.57
CA LYS A 302 11.83 -1.74 12.93
C LYS A 302 12.30 -2.79 13.92
N LEU A 303 12.07 -4.06 13.59
CA LEU A 303 12.54 -5.22 14.32
C LEU A 303 13.62 -5.98 13.53
N GLY A 304 14.16 -7.04 14.12
CA GLY A 304 15.01 -8.00 13.42
C GLY A 304 15.25 -9.26 14.26
N ASP A 305 15.11 -10.44 13.66
CA ASP A 305 15.37 -11.74 14.31
C ASP A 305 16.72 -12.38 13.95
N GLY A 306 17.47 -11.77 13.02
CA GLY A 306 18.70 -12.32 12.46
C GLY A 306 19.76 -11.26 12.13
N THR A 307 21.01 -11.69 11.98
CA THR A 307 22.16 -10.80 11.73
C THR A 307 22.61 -10.74 10.26
N PHE A 308 22.06 -11.60 9.40
CA PHE A 308 22.52 -11.72 8.01
C PHE A 308 21.86 -10.69 7.08
N ASN A 309 20.54 -10.77 6.91
CA ASN A 309 19.75 -9.94 6.01
C ASN A 309 18.53 -9.34 6.74
N ARG A 310 18.74 -8.65 7.87
CA ARG A 310 17.70 -7.84 8.55
C ARG A 310 18.02 -6.36 8.45
N ASN A 311 18.39 -5.98 7.24
CA ASN A 311 18.97 -4.69 6.93
C ASN A 311 17.93 -3.78 6.29
N TRP A 312 17.73 -2.61 6.86
CA TRP A 312 16.84 -1.60 6.31
C TRP A 312 17.60 -0.34 5.94
N GLN A 313 17.42 0.11 4.70
CA GLN A 313 17.92 1.39 4.20
C GLN A 313 16.74 2.36 4.13
N ILE A 314 16.73 3.35 5.01
CA ILE A 314 15.64 4.31 5.17
C ILE A 314 16.18 5.69 4.85
N ALA A 315 15.59 6.37 3.86
CA ALA A 315 16.12 7.67 3.43
C ALA A 315 15.06 8.67 3.00
N GLN A 316 15.42 9.96 3.03
CA GLN A 316 14.68 11.06 2.41
C GLN A 316 13.21 11.13 2.86
N GLY A 317 12.96 11.19 4.17
CA GLY A 317 11.59 11.24 4.67
C GLY A 317 11.42 12.10 5.90
N SER A 318 10.18 12.53 6.12
CA SER A 318 9.75 13.35 7.24
C SER A 318 8.78 12.59 8.15
N ILE A 319 8.97 12.74 9.46
CA ILE A 319 8.11 12.15 10.47
C ILE A 319 7.61 13.23 11.43
N ILE A 320 6.30 13.36 11.55
CA ILE A 320 5.65 14.24 12.50
C ILE A 320 5.00 13.38 13.58
N ALA A 321 5.83 12.97 14.54
CA ALA A 321 5.38 12.20 15.68
C ALA A 321 4.89 13.16 16.79
N ASN A 322 3.58 13.26 16.98
CA ASN A 322 2.98 14.25 17.87
C ASN A 322 1.61 13.84 18.42
N THR A 323 1.13 12.61 18.19
CA THR A 323 -0.19 12.14 18.65
C THR A 323 -0.06 10.92 19.55
N GLY A 324 -1.07 10.66 20.37
CA GLY A 324 -1.06 9.58 21.35
C GLY A 324 -1.66 10.01 22.68
N GLN A 325 -1.65 9.10 23.65
CA GLN A 325 -2.11 9.29 25.02
C GLN A 325 -1.11 10.10 25.86
N SER A 326 0.20 9.93 25.62
CA SER A 326 1.24 10.60 26.39
C SER A 326 2.50 10.81 25.57
N VAL A 327 3.30 11.82 25.90
CA VAL A 327 4.53 12.11 25.15
C VAL A 327 5.50 10.93 25.19
N GLN A 328 5.50 10.15 26.29
CA GLN A 328 6.41 9.02 26.52
C GLN A 328 6.23 7.85 25.55
N GLU A 329 5.09 7.76 24.86
CA GLU A 329 4.87 6.75 23.81
C GLU A 329 5.11 7.29 22.39
N VAL A 330 5.40 8.59 22.24
CA VAL A 330 5.57 9.23 20.92
C VAL A 330 7.02 9.15 20.48
N HIS A 331 7.28 8.34 19.46
CA HIS A 331 8.62 8.08 18.94
C HIS A 331 8.62 8.12 17.41
N PRO A 332 9.34 9.06 16.77
CA PRO A 332 9.49 9.04 15.32
C PRO A 332 10.04 7.70 14.82
N LEU A 333 11.02 7.14 15.54
CA LEU A 333 11.66 5.88 15.20
C LEU A 333 11.80 4.98 16.44
N ILE A 334 11.44 3.71 16.29
CA ILE A 334 11.75 2.64 17.25
C ILE A 334 12.55 1.56 16.52
N ILE A 335 13.71 1.21 17.06
CA ILE A 335 14.58 0.15 16.51
C ILE A 335 14.90 -0.87 17.61
N GLU A 336 14.63 -2.14 17.35
CA GLU A 336 14.94 -3.25 18.26
C GLU A 336 15.28 -4.56 17.54
N GLY A 337 15.76 -5.56 18.29
CA GLY A 337 16.17 -6.86 17.75
C GLY A 337 17.58 -6.83 17.17
N LYS A 338 17.76 -7.39 15.97
CA LYS A 338 19.05 -7.60 15.29
C LYS A 338 19.13 -6.91 13.93
N GLY A 339 20.30 -7.00 13.30
CA GLY A 339 20.57 -6.51 11.95
C GLY A 339 21.03 -5.06 11.90
N HIS A 340 20.97 -4.47 10.71
CA HIS A 340 21.41 -3.11 10.44
C HIS A 340 20.25 -2.17 10.07
N THR A 341 20.32 -0.92 10.52
CA THR A 341 19.44 0.14 10.03
C THR A 341 20.28 1.34 9.60
N SER A 342 20.18 1.71 8.34
CA SER A 342 20.75 2.95 7.80
C SER A 342 19.65 4.00 7.68
N LEU A 343 19.86 5.15 8.31
CA LEU A 343 18.99 6.33 8.26
C LEU A 343 19.74 7.43 7.52
N THR A 344 19.19 7.97 6.43
CA THR A 344 19.85 9.01 5.63
C THR A 344 18.90 10.12 5.25
N ASN A 345 19.18 11.35 5.69
CA ASN A 345 18.33 12.52 5.44
C ASN A 345 16.88 12.29 5.91
N VAL A 346 16.73 11.67 7.08
CA VAL A 346 15.43 11.53 7.77
C VAL A 346 15.26 12.70 8.71
N GLU A 347 14.18 13.45 8.56
CA GLU A 347 13.80 14.55 9.42
C GLU A 347 12.63 14.15 10.33
N ALA A 348 12.67 14.58 11.59
CA ALA A 348 11.49 14.57 12.43
C ALA A 348 11.31 15.91 13.12
N PHE A 349 10.06 16.37 13.16
CA PHE A 349 9.64 17.58 13.85
C PHE A 349 8.20 17.40 14.31
N SER A 350 7.80 18.13 15.34
CA SER A 350 6.47 18.00 15.92
C SER A 350 5.83 19.39 16.05
N GLY A 351 4.55 19.47 15.71
CA GLY A 351 3.76 20.70 15.77
C GLY A 351 2.29 20.39 16.02
N GLY A 352 1.46 21.43 16.17
CA GLY A 352 0.01 21.26 16.31
C GLY A 352 -0.68 21.06 14.96
N ASN A 353 -1.79 20.32 14.96
CA ASN A 353 -2.66 20.20 13.79
C ASN A 353 -4.14 20.19 14.20
N GLY A 354 -4.95 21.06 13.60
CA GLY A 354 -6.37 21.21 13.96
C GLY A 354 -7.26 20.01 13.63
N ALA A 355 -6.81 19.08 12.78
CA ALA A 355 -7.60 17.93 12.35
C ALA A 355 -7.78 16.87 13.45
N LEU A 356 -6.84 16.76 14.39
CA LEU A 356 -6.82 15.74 15.44
C LEU A 356 -6.22 16.27 16.75
N THR A 357 -6.19 15.46 17.80
CA THR A 357 -5.56 15.83 19.06
C THR A 357 -4.05 15.59 19.00
N THR A 358 -3.26 16.64 19.27
CA THR A 358 -1.79 16.59 19.23
C THR A 358 -1.17 16.97 20.56
N LEU A 359 -0.08 16.30 20.91
CA LEU A 359 0.83 16.57 22.02
C LEU A 359 1.95 17.56 21.64
N ASN A 360 2.07 17.90 20.35
CA ASN A 360 2.99 18.87 19.75
C ASN A 360 4.50 18.55 19.90
N LYS A 361 4.83 17.43 20.54
CA LYS A 361 6.21 17.00 20.84
C LYS A 361 6.30 15.49 20.80
N SER A 362 7.50 14.96 20.60
CA SER A 362 7.84 13.55 20.80
C SER A 362 8.66 13.34 22.08
N GLN A 363 8.78 12.09 22.55
CA GLN A 363 9.69 11.75 23.64
C GLN A 363 11.14 12.01 23.25
N ASP A 364 11.53 11.48 22.10
CA ASP A 364 12.87 11.49 21.51
C ASP A 364 12.75 11.52 19.98
N PHE A 365 13.89 11.46 19.28
CA PHE A 365 13.94 11.19 17.83
C PHE A 365 13.96 9.68 17.56
N LEU A 366 14.77 8.95 18.31
CA LEU A 366 15.00 7.53 18.14
C LEU A 366 15.05 6.82 19.49
N LEU A 367 14.17 5.83 19.68
CA LEU A 367 14.21 4.86 20.75
C LEU A 367 14.89 3.58 20.26
N VAL A 368 15.96 3.17 20.94
CA VAL A 368 16.64 1.88 20.72
C VAL A 368 16.46 1.01 21.95
N ARG A 369 15.86 -0.17 21.80
CA ARG A 369 15.58 -1.07 22.94
C ARG A 369 15.86 -2.54 22.61
N GLY A 370 15.73 -3.40 23.63
CA GLY A 370 16.09 -4.82 23.56
C GLY A 370 17.47 -5.11 24.13
N SER A 371 17.93 -6.35 23.98
CA SER A 371 19.21 -6.86 24.49
C SER A 371 20.13 -7.42 23.41
N ASP A 372 19.61 -7.63 22.20
CA ASP A 372 20.37 -8.16 21.08
C ASP A 372 21.32 -7.11 20.50
N LYS A 373 22.44 -7.57 19.92
CA LYS A 373 23.35 -6.69 19.18
C LYS A 373 22.68 -6.25 17.88
N LEU A 374 22.59 -4.94 17.69
CA LEU A 374 22.13 -4.28 16.46
C LEU A 374 23.07 -3.13 16.10
N THR A 375 23.00 -2.70 14.83
CA THR A 375 23.81 -1.59 14.33
C THR A 375 22.93 -0.54 13.67
N ILE A 376 23.20 0.74 13.93
CA ILE A 376 22.47 1.87 13.36
C ILE A 376 23.47 2.90 12.83
N THR A 377 23.32 3.30 11.57
CA THR A 377 24.05 4.42 10.99
C THR A 377 23.05 5.53 10.66
N MET A 378 23.36 6.75 11.08
CA MET A 378 22.58 7.95 10.81
C MET A 378 23.43 8.96 10.04
N MET A 379 22.92 9.46 8.93
CA MET A 379 23.59 10.46 8.11
C MET A 379 22.64 11.60 7.77
N GLY A 380 23.00 12.84 8.09
CA GLY A 380 22.21 14.02 7.68
C GLY A 380 20.82 14.12 8.30
N CYS A 381 20.54 13.39 9.38
CA CYS A 381 19.24 13.47 10.07
C CYS A 381 19.06 14.80 10.80
N ARG A 382 17.84 15.35 10.75
CA ARG A 382 17.45 16.56 11.51
C ARG A 382 16.36 16.22 12.52
N MET A 383 16.61 16.54 13.78
CA MET A 383 15.88 15.96 14.91
C MET A 383 15.32 17.09 15.76
N ARG A 384 14.03 17.41 15.65
CA ARG A 384 13.43 18.57 16.33
C ARG A 384 12.32 18.18 17.29
N ASN A 385 11.97 19.12 18.17
CA ASN A 385 10.75 19.11 19.00
C ASN A 385 10.56 17.91 19.95
N TYR A 386 11.63 17.18 20.29
CA TYR A 386 11.60 16.14 21.31
C TYR A 386 11.82 16.70 22.72
N VAL A 387 11.26 16.03 23.74
CA VAL A 387 11.38 16.47 25.15
C VAL A 387 12.61 15.95 25.86
N ALA A 388 13.15 14.79 25.48
CA ALA A 388 14.35 14.22 26.09
C ALA A 388 15.56 15.17 26.00
N ASP A 389 16.53 14.99 26.90
CA ASP A 389 17.77 15.77 26.91
C ASP A 389 18.60 15.49 25.65
N LYS A 390 18.57 14.25 25.16
CA LYS A 390 19.28 13.80 23.97
C LYS A 390 18.28 13.29 22.92
N PRO A 391 18.61 13.39 21.63
CA PRO A 391 17.72 12.92 20.56
C PRO A 391 17.53 11.39 20.58
N LEU A 392 18.48 10.65 21.15
CA LEU A 392 18.45 9.19 21.18
C LEU A 392 18.22 8.67 22.61
N THR A 393 17.15 7.91 22.80
CA THR A 393 16.91 7.11 24.01
C THR A 393 17.42 5.69 23.76
N VAL A 394 18.61 5.37 24.30
CA VAL A 394 19.23 4.05 24.12
C VAL A 394 19.06 3.21 25.39
N ARG A 395 18.16 2.22 25.32
CA ARG A 395 17.89 1.20 26.34
C ARG A 395 18.47 -0.17 26.02
N ASN A 396 19.09 -0.32 24.84
CA ASN A 396 19.84 -1.52 24.47
C ASN A 396 21.34 -1.29 24.73
N PRO A 397 21.96 -1.99 25.70
CA PRO A 397 23.38 -1.81 26.02
C PRO A 397 24.32 -2.32 24.92
N ASN A 398 23.83 -3.18 24.01
CA ASN A 398 24.60 -3.82 22.95
C ASN A 398 24.45 -3.11 21.60
N ALA A 399 23.71 -2.00 21.53
CA ALA A 399 23.53 -1.23 20.31
C ALA A 399 24.82 -0.49 19.91
N ILE A 400 25.20 -0.62 18.64
CA ILE A 400 26.29 0.16 18.04
C ILE A 400 25.66 1.22 17.16
N ILE A 401 25.89 2.49 17.47
CA ILE A 401 25.28 3.63 16.78
C ILE A 401 26.36 4.59 16.31
N GLN A 402 26.26 5.03 15.05
CA GLN A 402 27.08 6.10 14.49
C GLN A 402 26.18 7.18 13.91
N ALA A 403 26.43 8.44 14.28
CA ALA A 403 25.74 9.60 13.72
C ALA A 403 26.75 10.52 13.02
N ILE A 404 26.46 10.91 11.78
CA ILE A 404 27.35 11.68 10.91
C ILE A 404 26.55 12.85 10.31
N GLY A 405 26.98 14.09 10.59
CA GLY A 405 26.32 15.28 10.04
C GLY A 405 24.86 15.45 10.47
N CYS A 406 24.48 14.93 11.64
CA CYS A 406 23.14 15.06 12.18
C CYS A 406 23.00 16.36 12.99
N ILE A 407 21.78 16.91 13.05
CA ILE A 407 21.45 18.15 13.74
C ILE A 407 20.37 17.91 14.80
N ASP A 408 20.59 18.39 16.02
CA ASP A 408 19.68 18.23 17.17
C ASP A 408 18.58 19.31 17.25
N LYS A 409 17.76 19.27 18.32
CA LYS A 409 16.59 20.16 18.47
C LYS A 409 16.94 21.63 18.61
N ASP A 410 18.17 21.91 19.02
CA ASP A 410 18.71 23.24 19.26
C ASP A 410 19.56 23.72 18.07
N GLU A 411 19.48 22.99 16.95
CA GLU A 411 20.20 23.26 15.69
C GLU A 411 21.72 23.11 15.80
N ASN A 412 22.21 22.36 16.80
CA ASN A 412 23.63 22.05 16.96
C ASN A 412 24.00 20.75 16.24
N VAL A 413 25.29 20.60 15.94
CA VAL A 413 25.86 19.34 15.44
C VAL A 413 25.73 18.26 16.51
N PHE A 414 25.02 17.17 16.18
CA PHE A 414 24.88 16.02 17.06
C PHE A 414 26.02 15.03 16.83
N VAL A 415 26.79 14.79 17.89
CA VAL A 415 27.80 13.73 17.94
C VAL A 415 27.35 12.67 18.94
N TYR A 416 27.09 11.46 18.46
CA TYR A 416 26.75 10.35 19.35
C TYR A 416 27.98 9.93 20.17
N GLN A 417 27.87 10.05 21.48
CA GLN A 417 28.86 9.57 22.43
C GLN A 417 28.33 8.27 23.04
N PRO A 418 28.90 7.09 22.70
CA PRO A 418 28.49 5.85 23.33
C PRO A 418 28.71 5.94 24.84
N LYS A 419 27.78 5.37 25.63
CA LYS A 419 28.05 5.17 27.05
C LYS A 419 29.30 4.29 27.14
N ARG A 420 30.40 4.84 27.65
CA ARG A 420 31.56 4.03 28.00
C ARG A 420 31.10 3.02 29.06
N PRO A 421 31.47 1.74 28.93
CA PRO A 421 31.13 0.73 29.93
C PRO A 421 31.63 1.12 31.32
#